data_AF-A0A830F3D8-F1
#
_entry.id   AF-A0A830F3D8-F1
#
_cell.length_a   1.000
_cell.length_b   1.000
_cell.length_c   1.000
_cell.angle_alpha   90.00
_cell.angle_beta   90.00
_cell.angle_gamma   90.00
#
_symmetry.space_group_name_H-M   'P 1'
#
loop_
_entity.id
_entity.type
_entity.pdbx_description
1 polymer ?
#
loop_
_entity_poly.entity_id
_entity_poly.type
_entity_poly.pdbx_seq_one_letter_code
_entity_poly.pdbx_strand_id
1 'polypeptide(L)' 'MSEFTEAHERGVQAFTKSLLHREQTCSNCDFQDTVLHSDWQTHVETDHQSGHIRYRLTCPDCQSEEVLDIDI' A
#
# COMPACT_ATOMS: atom_id res chain seq x y z
N MET A 1 -13.63 27.73 0.16
CA MET A 1 -12.46 26.85 0.24
C MET A 1 -12.97 25.51 0.74
N SER A 2 -12.96 24.51 -0.12
CA SER A 2 -13.80 23.31 0.00
C SER A 2 -13.35 22.39 1.14
N GLU A 3 -14.20 22.20 2.15
CA GLU A 3 -14.01 21.26 3.28
C GLU A 3 -13.78 19.80 2.82
N PHE A 4 -14.13 19.49 1.56
CA PHE A 4 -13.90 18.21 0.91
C PHE A 4 -12.42 17.82 0.74
N THR A 5 -11.50 18.78 0.60
CA THR A 5 -10.08 18.46 0.43
C THR A 5 -9.39 18.10 1.75
N GLU A 6 -9.76 18.72 2.87
CA GLU A 6 -9.12 18.43 4.16
C GLU A 6 -9.51 17.06 4.73
N ALA A 7 -10.76 16.64 4.59
CA ALA A 7 -11.19 15.32 5.03
C ALA A 7 -10.51 14.21 4.21
N HIS A 8 -10.35 14.45 2.90
CA HIS A 8 -9.63 13.55 2.01
C HIS A 8 -8.14 13.48 2.35
N GLU A 9 -7.47 14.61 2.58
CA GLU A 9 -6.06 14.65 2.98
C GLU A 9 -5.80 14.00 4.34
N ARG A 10 -6.68 14.22 5.33
CA ARG A 10 -6.60 13.53 6.63
C ARG A 10 -6.81 12.03 6.49
N GLY A 11 -7.74 11.60 5.64
CA GLY A 11 -7.97 10.19 5.32
C GLY A 11 -6.73 9.55 4.69
N VAL A 12 -6.16 10.20 3.66
CA VAL A 12 -4.93 9.74 2.99
C VAL A 12 -3.74 9.69 3.95
N GLN A 13 -3.57 10.68 4.85
CA GLN A 13 -2.52 10.65 5.86
C GLN A 13 -2.70 9.54 6.89
N ALA A 14 -3.90 9.36 7.44
CA ALA A 14 -4.18 8.29 8.40
C ALA A 14 -3.96 6.91 7.77
N PHE A 15 -4.33 6.77 6.50
CA PHE A 15 -4.14 5.57 5.68
C PHE A 15 -2.67 5.29 5.35
N THR A 16 -1.93 6.31 4.95
CA THR A 16 -0.48 6.20 4.71
C THR A 16 0.22 5.81 6.02
N LYS A 17 -0.26 6.33 7.15
CA LYS A 17 0.27 6.02 8.48
C LYS A 17 -0.06 4.60 8.95
N SER A 18 -1.20 4.02 8.55
CA SER A 18 -1.50 2.61 8.84
C SER A 18 -0.64 1.66 8.00
N LEU A 19 -0.36 2.02 6.74
CA LEU A 19 0.53 1.26 5.86
C LEU A 19 2.01 1.37 6.24
N LEU A 20 2.43 2.50 6.80
CA LEU A 20 3.80 2.77 7.28
C LEU A 20 4.29 1.73 8.31
N HIS A 21 3.38 1.12 9.06
CA HIS A 21 3.70 0.13 10.09
C HIS A 21 3.27 -1.28 9.70
N ARG A 22 2.74 -1.47 8.49
CA ARG A 22 2.32 -2.78 8.02
C ARG A 22 3.54 -3.49 7.46
N GLU A 23 3.97 -4.55 8.12
CA GLU A 23 4.99 -5.45 7.60
C GLU A 23 4.36 -6.46 6.64
N GLN A 24 5.08 -6.77 5.57
CA GLN A 24 4.72 -7.83 4.63
C GLN A 24 5.90 -8.77 4.49
N THR A 25 5.61 -10.06 4.68
CA THR A 25 6.54 -11.14 4.35
C THR A 25 6.24 -11.65 2.95
N CYS A 26 7.29 -11.82 2.17
CA CYS A 26 7.26 -12.47 0.88
C CYS A 26 7.01 -13.96 1.06
N SER A 27 5.97 -14.48 0.40
CA SER A 27 5.59 -15.89 0.50
C SER A 27 6.62 -16.84 -0.11
N ASN A 28 7.53 -16.32 -0.96
CA ASN A 28 8.45 -17.11 -1.77
C ASN A 28 9.87 -17.20 -1.22
N CYS A 29 10.35 -16.18 -0.50
CA CYS A 29 11.74 -16.11 -0.05
C CYS A 29 11.90 -15.62 1.40
N ASP A 30 10.79 -15.52 2.14
CA ASP A 30 10.72 -15.06 3.53
C ASP A 30 11.28 -13.64 3.77
N PHE A 31 11.51 -12.86 2.70
CA PHE A 31 11.87 -11.45 2.80
C PHE A 31 10.75 -10.70 3.53
N GLN A 32 11.06 -10.05 4.65
CA GLN A 32 10.09 -9.33 5.47
C GLN A 32 10.56 -7.90 5.66
N ASP A 33 9.69 -6.96 5.29
CA ASP A 33 9.94 -5.53 5.50
C ASP A 33 8.60 -4.78 5.54
N THR A 34 8.61 -3.48 5.85
CA THR A 34 7.41 -2.64 5.82
C THR A 34 6.88 -2.48 4.40
N VAL A 35 5.56 -2.35 4.22
CA VAL A 35 4.93 -2.17 2.91
C VAL A 35 5.31 -0.81 2.29
N LEU A 36 5.48 0.22 3.12
CA LEU A 36 5.96 1.54 2.71
C LEU A 36 7.38 1.78 3.26
N HIS A 37 8.18 2.55 2.51
CA HIS A 37 9.57 2.91 2.86
C HIS A 37 10.58 1.76 2.95
N SER A 38 10.30 0.64 2.29
CA SER A 38 11.19 -0.52 2.18
C SER A 38 11.74 -0.70 0.78
N ASP A 39 12.53 -1.76 0.60
CA ASP A 39 13.01 -2.22 -0.71
C ASP A 39 11.91 -2.92 -1.54
N TRP A 40 10.69 -3.07 -1.01
CA TRP A 40 9.55 -3.53 -1.81
C TRP A 40 9.26 -2.52 -2.92
N GLN A 41 9.31 -2.99 -4.17
CA GLN A 41 8.83 -2.19 -5.30
C GLN A 41 7.30 -2.13 -5.24
N THR A 42 6.79 -0.98 -4.79
CA THR A 42 5.36 -0.76 -4.57
C THR A 42 4.73 -0.06 -5.77
N HIS A 43 3.69 -0.67 -6.35
CA HIS A 43 2.83 -0.07 -7.35
C HIS A 43 1.42 0.07 -6.81
N VAL A 44 0.84 1.28 -6.92
CA VAL A 44 -0.50 1.58 -6.44
C VAL A 44 -1.45 1.64 -7.62
N GLU A 45 -2.43 0.74 -7.63
CA GLU A 45 -3.51 0.70 -8.60
C GLU A 45 -4.79 1.17 -7.92
N THR A 46 -5.32 2.33 -8.33
CA THR A 46 -6.60 2.82 -7.84
C THR A 46 -7.69 2.43 -8.81
N ASP A 47 -8.63 1.59 -8.39
CA ASP A 47 -9.83 1.31 -9.17
C ASP A 47 -10.90 2.36 -8.87
N HIS A 48 -11.04 3.31 -9.78
CA HIS A 48 -12.01 4.40 -9.68
C HIS A 48 -13.48 3.96 -9.73
N GLN A 49 -13.79 2.74 -10.20
CA GLN A 49 -15.17 2.24 -10.24
C GLN A 49 -15.63 1.63 -8.92
N SER A 50 -14.71 1.00 -8.19
CA SER A 50 -15.01 0.27 -6.97
C SER A 50 -14.57 1.01 -5.70
N GLY A 51 -13.70 2.02 -5.82
CA GLY A 51 -13.19 2.78 -4.67
C GLY A 51 -12.11 2.04 -3.88
N HIS A 52 -11.69 0.86 -4.32
CA HIS A 52 -10.60 0.11 -3.71
C HIS A 52 -9.24 0.61 -4.20
N ILE A 53 -8.28 0.66 -3.28
CA ILE A 53 -6.87 0.86 -3.61
C ILE A 53 -6.16 -0.49 -3.47
N ARG A 54 -5.54 -0.93 -4.56
CA ARG A 54 -4.72 -2.13 -4.62
C ARG A 54 -3.25 -1.76 -4.61
N TYR A 55 -2.51 -2.36 -3.69
CA TYR A 55 -1.06 -2.26 -3.60
C TYR A 55 -0.45 -3.54 -4.14
N ARG A 56 0.32 -3.44 -5.22
CA ARG A 56 1.18 -4.52 -5.69
C ARG A 56 2.58 -4.30 -5.15
N LEU A 57 3.12 -5.31 -4.49
CA LEU A 57 4.48 -5.31 -3.96
C LEU A 57 5.30 -6.34 -4.71
N THR A 58 6.38 -5.91 -5.32
CA THR A 58 7.34 -6.82 -5.94
C THR A 58 8.54 -6.98 -5.02
N CYS A 59 8.83 -8.23 -4.66
CA CYS A 59 9.93 -8.57 -3.78
C CYS A 59 11.27 -8.27 -4.47
N PRO A 60 12.21 -7.54 -3.84
CA PRO A 60 13.50 -7.24 -4.45
C PRO A 60 14.37 -8.49 -4.66
N ASP A 61 14.23 -9.49 -3.78
CA ASP A 61 15.10 -10.68 -3.78
C ASP A 61 14.69 -11.73 -4.80
N CYS A 62 13.39 -12.01 -4.91
CA CYS A 62 12.88 -13.10 -5.76
C CYS A 62 11.91 -12.63 -6.87
N GLN A 63 11.63 -11.33 -6.95
CA GLN A 63 10.72 -10.72 -7.93
C GLN A 63 9.29 -11.30 -7.89
N SER A 64 8.90 -11.98 -6.81
CA SER A 64 7.51 -12.39 -6.63
C SER A 64 6.63 -11.18 -6.37
N GLU A 65 5.39 -11.25 -6.85
CA GLU A 65 4.40 -10.21 -6.64
C GLU A 65 3.46 -10.63 -5.50
N GLU A 66 3.27 -9.73 -4.55
CA GLU A 66 2.28 -9.82 -3.49
C GLU A 66 1.23 -8.73 -3.73
N VAL A 67 -0.05 -9.05 -3.49
CA VAL A 67 -1.15 -8.11 -3.67
C VAL A 67 -1.81 -7.85 -2.33
N LEU A 68 -1.84 -6.58 -1.94
CA LEU A 68 -2.58 -6.07 -0.79
C LEU A 68 -3.74 -5.23 -1.30
N ASP A 69 -4.95 -5.80 -1.20
CA ASP A 69 -6.17 -5.00 -1.32
C ASP A 69 -6.42 -4.28 0.00
N ILE A 70 -6.67 -2.97 -0.08
CA ILE A 70 -7.01 -2.18 1.09
C ILE A 70 -8.38 -1.55 0.89
N ASP A 71 -9.32 -2.00 1.73
CA ASP A 71 -10.65 -1.42 1.83
C ASP A 71 -10.58 -0.11 2.61
N ILE A 72 -11.21 0.93 2.07
CA ILE A 72 -11.29 2.27 2.66
C ILE A 72 -12.72 2.57 3.09
#